data_AF-A0AAX2LLB1-F1
#
_entry.id   AF-A0AAX2LLB1-F1
#
_cell.length_a   1.000
_cell.length_b   1.000
_cell.length_c   1.000
_cell.angle_alpha   90.00
_cell.angle_beta   90.00
_cell.angle_gamma   90.00
#
_symmetry.space_group_name_H-M   'P 1'
#
loop_
_entity.id
_entity.type
_entity.pdbx_description
1 polymer ?
#
loop_
_entity_poly.entity_id
_entity_poly.type
_entity_poly.pdbx_seq_one_letter_code
_entity_poly.pdbx_strand_id
1 'polypeptide(L)'
;MITEEMMTTTEMILMTYLFEIDEWLKDKKIIQQQQAQLTKEELVTVIKNDLIMLQADQATDYEKELQTTLKTLESLSEAQFQKMKLDLLSWEPTVKHVN
;
A
#
# COMPACT_ATOMS: atom_id res chain seq x y z
N MET A 1 11.37 -3.24 15.63
CA MET A 1 11.72 -1.91 15.07
C MET A 1 11.36 -1.95 13.60
N ILE A 2 10.65 -0.94 13.11
CA ILE A 2 10.37 -0.81 11.68
C ILE A 2 11.62 -0.22 11.02
N THR A 3 12.11 -0.85 9.94
CA THR A 3 13.24 -0.33 9.15
C THR A 3 12.74 0.57 8.02
N GLU A 4 13.64 1.37 7.43
CA GLU A 4 13.33 2.19 6.27
C GLU A 4 12.86 1.35 5.08
N GLU A 5 13.55 0.24 4.79
CA GLU A 5 13.15 -0.71 3.74
C GLU A 5 11.72 -1.23 3.94
N MET A 6 11.35 -1.61 5.19
CA MET A 6 10.00 -2.04 5.50
C MET A 6 8.96 -0.93 5.28
N MET A 7 9.31 0.34 5.56
CA MET A 7 8.43 1.48 5.27
C MET A 7 8.27 1.69 3.78
N THR A 8 9.35 1.69 3.01
CA THR A 8 9.30 1.84 1.55
C THR A 8 8.46 0.73 0.90
N THR A 9 8.64 -0.53 1.30
CA THR A 9 7.78 -1.64 0.85
C THR A 9 6.32 -1.40 1.20
N THR A 10 6.05 -0.95 2.44
CA THR A 10 4.69 -0.65 2.89
C THR A 10 4.05 0.46 2.07
N GLU A 11 4.77 1.54 1.79
CA GLU A 11 4.30 2.65 0.97
C GLU A 11 3.98 2.20 -0.46
N MET A 12 4.88 1.44 -1.09
CA MET A 12 4.66 0.90 -2.44
C MET A 12 3.45 -0.02 -2.52
N ILE A 13 3.25 -0.90 -1.54
CA ILE A 13 2.06 -1.76 -1.48
C ILE A 13 0.82 -0.92 -1.23
N LEU A 14 0.83 0.03 -0.29
CA LEU A 14 -0.33 0.88 -0.03
C LEU A 14 -0.75 1.69 -1.25
N MET A 15 0.18 2.09 -2.13
CA MET A 15 -0.19 2.74 -3.38
C MET A 15 -1.11 1.87 -4.25
N THR A 16 -0.94 0.55 -4.27
CA THR A 16 -1.78 -0.36 -5.07
C THR A 16 -3.21 -0.45 -4.55
N TYR A 17 -3.41 -0.17 -3.26
CA TYR A 17 -4.72 -0.11 -2.62
C TYR A 17 -5.36 1.28 -2.69
N LEU A 18 -4.55 2.35 -2.65
CA LEU A 18 -5.05 3.72 -2.55
C LEU A 18 -5.30 4.37 -3.91
N PHE A 19 -4.65 3.88 -4.97
CA PHE A 19 -4.75 4.45 -6.31
C PHE A 19 -5.10 3.41 -7.37
N GLU A 20 -5.69 3.86 -8.47
CA GLU A 20 -5.80 3.07 -9.69
C GLU A 20 -4.43 3.04 -10.38
N ILE A 21 -3.63 2.00 -10.15
CA ILE A 21 -2.24 1.94 -10.61
C ILE A 21 -2.12 2.03 -12.13
N ASP A 22 -3.05 1.44 -12.88
CA ASP A 22 -3.06 1.53 -14.35
C ASP A 22 -3.20 2.97 -14.86
N GLU A 23 -3.94 3.82 -14.13
CA GLU A 23 -4.07 5.24 -14.46
C GLU A 23 -2.89 6.06 -13.89
N TRP A 24 -2.36 5.66 -12.73
CA TRP A 24 -1.15 6.26 -12.15
C TRP A 24 0.03 6.17 -13.11
N LEU A 25 0.23 5.02 -13.75
CA LEU A 25 1.28 4.80 -14.76
C LEU A 25 1.08 5.64 -16.04
N LYS A 26 -0.13 6.20 -16.24
CA LYS A 26 -0.47 7.11 -17.34
C LYS A 26 -0.47 8.58 -16.90
N ASP A 27 0.23 8.89 -15.80
CA ASP A 27 0.33 10.24 -15.23
C ASP A 27 -1.01 10.81 -14.73
N LYS A 28 -1.95 9.92 -14.35
CA LYS A 28 -3.24 10.33 -13.81
C LYS A 28 -3.40 9.83 -12.38
N LYS A 29 -3.63 10.78 -11.48
CA LYS A 29 -3.96 10.49 -10.10
C LYS A 29 -5.45 10.18 -9.95
N ILE A 30 -5.78 8.90 -9.83
CA ILE A 30 -7.13 8.44 -9.47
C ILE A 30 -7.06 7.70 -8.15
N ILE A 31 -7.71 8.26 -7.13
CA ILE A 31 -7.77 7.71 -5.78
C ILE A 31 -8.94 6.72 -5.70
N GLN A 32 -8.68 5.53 -5.16
CA GLN A 32 -9.70 4.57 -4.77
C GLN A 32 -10.43 5.06 -3.52
N GLN A 33 -11.48 5.87 -3.72
CA GLN A 33 -12.15 6.60 -2.62
C GLN A 33 -12.64 5.70 -1.49
N GLN A 34 -13.11 4.49 -1.79
CA GLN A 34 -13.56 3.53 -0.78
C GLN A 34 -12.39 3.09 0.11
N GLN A 35 -11.25 2.76 -0.49
CA GLN A 35 -10.05 2.33 0.24
C GLN A 35 -9.41 3.50 1.02
N ALA A 36 -9.39 4.69 0.44
CA ALA A 36 -8.82 5.89 1.07
C ALA A 36 -9.55 6.29 2.37
N GLN A 37 -10.83 5.92 2.52
CA GLN A 37 -11.62 6.20 3.72
C GLN A 37 -11.43 5.16 4.84
N LEU A 38 -10.81 4.02 4.56
CA LEU A 38 -10.63 2.96 5.55
C LEU A 38 -9.70 3.37 6.70
N THR A 39 -10.03 2.87 7.88
CA THR A 39 -9.14 2.81 9.04
C THR A 39 -7.99 1.84 8.79
N LYS A 40 -6.95 1.88 9.64
CA LYS A 40 -5.85 0.92 9.57
C LYS A 40 -6.34 -0.53 9.69
N GLU A 41 -7.26 -0.78 10.61
CA GLU A 41 -7.77 -2.12 10.89
C GLU A 41 -8.56 -2.70 9.71
N GLU A 42 -9.40 -1.89 9.08
CA GLU A 42 -10.15 -2.28 7.89
C GLU A 42 -9.21 -2.56 6.71
N LEU A 43 -8.22 -1.70 6.47
CA LEU A 43 -7.27 -1.91 5.38
C LEU A 43 -6.37 -3.12 5.62
N VAL A 44 -5.94 -3.36 6.87
CA VAL A 44 -5.23 -4.59 7.26
C VAL A 44 -6.09 -5.82 6.98
N THR A 45 -7.40 -5.75 7.21
CA THR A 45 -8.33 -6.85 6.90
C THR A 45 -8.41 -7.11 5.40
N VAL A 46 -8.49 -6.07 4.57
CA VAL A 46 -8.44 -6.18 3.11
C VAL A 46 -7.16 -6.89 2.67
N ILE A 47 -5.99 -6.40 3.12
CA ILE A 47 -4.68 -6.96 2.74
C ILE A 47 -4.54 -8.43 3.20
N LYS A 48 -5.06 -8.78 4.39
CA LYS A 48 -5.07 -10.17 4.88
C LYS A 48 -5.92 -11.07 3.99
N ASN A 49 -7.09 -10.61 3.56
CA ASN A 49 -7.96 -11.39 2.68
C ASN A 49 -7.31 -11.62 1.31
N ASP A 50 -6.69 -10.60 0.74
CA ASP A 50 -5.97 -10.73 -0.53
C ASP A 50 -4.80 -11.71 -0.40
N LEU A 51 -4.02 -11.59 0.67
CA LEU A 51 -2.92 -12.52 0.95
C LEU A 51 -3.42 -13.96 1.05
N ILE A 52 -4.57 -14.22 1.69
CA ILE A 52 -5.18 -15.55 1.77
C ILE A 52 -5.58 -16.05 0.38
N MET A 53 -6.15 -15.20 -0.47
CA MET A 53 -6.53 -15.60 -1.83
C MET A 53 -5.31 -15.90 -2.72
N LEU A 54 -4.17 -15.30 -2.42
CA LEU A 54 -2.92 -15.51 -3.15
C LEU A 54 -2.14 -16.75 -2.69
N GLN A 55 -2.51 -17.38 -1.57
CA GLN A 55 -1.76 -18.51 -1.02
C GLN A 55 -1.62 -19.65 -2.03
N ALA A 56 -0.41 -19.77 -2.58
CA ALA A 56 0.05 -20.87 -3.41
C ALA A 56 1.08 -21.73 -2.65
N ASP A 57 1.46 -22.87 -3.22
CA ASP A 57 2.45 -23.79 -2.60
C ASP A 57 3.84 -23.15 -2.38
N GLN A 58 4.14 -22.04 -3.05
CA GLN A 58 5.35 -21.24 -2.84
C GLN A 58 5.00 -19.76 -2.80
N ALA A 59 5.48 -19.08 -1.76
CA ALA A 59 5.24 -17.65 -1.60
C ALA A 59 5.97 -16.82 -2.66
N THR A 60 5.21 -16.07 -3.44
CA THR A 60 5.73 -15.10 -4.40
C THR A 60 6.42 -13.93 -3.68
N ASP A 61 7.24 -13.16 -4.40
CA ASP A 61 7.85 -11.95 -3.82
C ASP A 61 6.80 -10.92 -3.40
N TYR A 62 5.69 -10.83 -4.14
CA TYR A 62 4.55 -10.00 -3.78
C TYR A 62 3.90 -10.42 -2.46
N GLU A 63 3.73 -11.73 -2.22
CA GLU A 63 3.22 -12.22 -0.93
C GLU A 63 4.14 -11.83 0.24
N LYS A 64 5.46 -11.85 0.05
CA LYS A 64 6.41 -11.40 1.08
C LYS A 64 6.31 -9.90 1.35
N GLU A 65 6.07 -9.10 0.31
CA GLU A 65 5.84 -7.65 0.44
C GLU A 65 4.53 -7.35 1.18
N LEU A 66 3.45 -8.09 0.90
CA LEU A 66 2.19 -8.01 1.65
C LEU A 66 2.37 -8.39 3.12
N GLN A 67 3.10 -9.48 3.41
CA GLN A 67 3.43 -9.88 4.78
C GLN A 67 4.26 -8.82 5.52
N THR A 68 5.25 -8.23 4.83
CA THR A 68 6.05 -7.12 5.38
C THR A 68 5.18 -5.92 5.69
N THR A 69 4.29 -5.55 4.77
CA THR A 69 3.32 -4.46 4.92
C THR A 69 2.42 -4.69 6.12
N LEU A 70 1.83 -5.88 6.27
CA LEU A 70 0.99 -6.23 7.41
C LEU A 70 1.73 -6.07 8.74
N LYS A 71 2.97 -6.58 8.82
CA LYS A 71 3.80 -6.45 10.04
C LYS A 71 4.09 -4.99 10.39
N THR A 72 4.36 -4.16 9.38
CA THR A 72 4.56 -2.72 9.56
C THR A 72 3.28 -2.05 10.06
N LEU A 73 2.15 -2.26 9.39
CA LEU A 73 0.85 -1.68 9.76
C LEU A 73 0.40 -2.08 11.17
N GLU A 74 0.60 -3.35 11.55
CA GLU A 74 0.29 -3.83 12.90
C GLU A 74 1.16 -3.16 13.99
N SER A 75 2.37 -2.74 13.62
CA SER A 75 3.30 -2.04 14.52
C SER A 75 3.05 -0.52 14.62
N LEU A 76 2.23 0.05 13.74
CA LEU A 76 1.87 1.47 13.76
C LEU A 76 0.63 1.73 14.61
N SER A 77 0.55 2.88 15.26
CA SER A 77 -0.73 3.40 15.76
C SER A 77 -1.62 3.90 14.62
N GLU A 78 -2.93 4.04 14.88
CA GLU A 78 -3.87 4.62 13.91
C GLU A 78 -3.41 6.01 13.44
N ALA A 79 -2.97 6.88 14.36
CA ALA A 79 -2.51 8.22 14.03
C ALA A 79 -1.29 8.22 13.10
N GLN A 80 -0.33 7.31 13.31
CA GLN A 80 0.82 7.15 12.44
C GLN A 80 0.42 6.65 11.05
N PHE A 81 -0.50 5.68 11.00
CA PHE A 81 -1.05 5.18 9.74
C PHE A 81 -1.78 6.30 8.96
N GLN A 82 -2.67 7.05 9.61
CA GLN A 82 -3.40 8.14 8.96
C GLN A 82 -2.47 9.23 8.44
N LYS A 83 -1.40 9.56 9.19
CA LYS A 83 -0.37 10.48 8.71
C LYS A 83 0.30 9.97 7.43
N MET A 84 0.79 8.73 7.44
CA MET A 84 1.40 8.11 6.25
C MET A 84 0.43 8.04 5.07
N LYS A 85 -0.84 7.66 5.30
CA LYS A 85 -1.86 7.62 4.26
C LYS A 85 -2.10 9.00 3.64
N LEU A 86 -2.19 10.05 4.45
CA LEU A 86 -2.32 11.43 3.95
C LEU A 86 -1.09 11.87 3.16
N ASP A 87 0.12 11.52 3.64
CA ASP A 87 1.36 11.80 2.94
C ASP A 87 1.37 11.11 1.56
N LEU A 88 0.99 9.82 1.48
CA LEU A 88 0.85 9.08 0.21
C LEU A 88 -0.19 9.70 -0.72
N LEU A 89 -1.38 10.06 -0.19
CA LEU A 89 -2.45 10.70 -0.98
C LEU A 89 -2.04 12.08 -1.51
N SER A 90 -1.00 12.70 -0.97
CA SER A 90 -0.43 13.95 -1.48
C SER A 90 0.54 13.74 -2.65
N TRP A 91 1.04 12.52 -2.87
CA TRP A 91 1.96 12.23 -3.96
C TRP A 91 1.28 12.43 -5.31
N GLU A 92 2.05 12.88 -6.29
CA GLU A 92 1.62 13.00 -7.68
C GLU A 92 2.35 11.94 -8.51
N PRO A 93 1.71 11.38 -9.55
CA PRO A 93 2.42 10.51 -10.47
C PRO A 93 3.58 11.28 -11.08
N THR A 94 4.76 10.67 -11.08
CA THR A 94 5.94 11.23 -11.73
C THR A 94 6.34 10.30 -12.85
N VAL A 95 5.65 10.36 -13.98
CA VAL A 95 6.17 9.70 -15.18
C VAL A 95 7.27 10.62 -15.74
N LYS A 96 8.53 10.24 -15.58
CA LYS A 96 9.58 10.84 -16.42
C LYS A 96 9.25 10.46 -17.86
N HIS A 97 8.70 11.40 -18.63
CA HIS A 97 8.67 11.27 -20.08
C HIS A 97 10.13 11.16 -20.55
N VAL A 98 10.58 9.94 -20.81
CA VAL A 98 11.83 9.72 -21.54
C VAL A 98 11.51 10.09 -22.98
N ASN A 99 11.77 11.36 -23.33
CA ASN A 99 11.76 11.84 -24.71
C ASN A 99 12.87 11.16 -25.52
#